data_AF-A0A8T5MRQ4-F1
#
_entry.id   AF-A0A8T5MRQ4-F1
#
_cell.length_a   1.000
_cell.length_b   1.000
_cell.length_c   1.000
_cell.angle_alpha   90.00
_cell.angle_beta   90.00
_cell.angle_gamma   90.00
#
_symmetry.space_group_name_H-M   'P 1'
#
loop_
_entity.id
_entity.type
_entity.pdbx_description
1 polymer ?
#
loop_
_entity_poly.entity_id
_entity_poly.type
_entity_poly.pdbx_seq_one_letter_code
_entity_poly.pdbx_strand_id
1 'polypeptide(L)' 'MAGIQKEKGEMKCAICGGHLEEKATKLEVWVDGKLLIIEDVPARVCENCGEKYFSAKVSKQID' A
#
# COMPACT_ATOMS: atom_id res chain seq x y z
N MET A 1 34.77 -11.07 -1.50
CA MET A 1 33.62 -10.79 -0.62
C MET A 1 33.48 -9.28 -0.51
N ALA A 2 32.56 -8.69 -1.27
CA ALA A 2 32.11 -7.32 -1.10
C ALA A 2 30.63 -7.30 -1.51
N GLY A 3 29.79 -6.83 -0.59
CA GLY A 3 28.35 -7.08 -0.57
C GLY A 3 27.58 -6.57 -1.79
N ILE A 4 26.59 -7.37 -2.17
CA ILE A 4 25.52 -6.98 -3.09
C ILE A 4 24.81 -5.79 -2.45
N GLN A 5 25.10 -4.58 -2.95
CA GLN A 5 24.33 -3.39 -2.63
C GLN A 5 22.93 -3.60 -3.21
N LYS A 6 21.99 -4.05 -2.37
CA LYS A 6 20.57 -4.08 -2.72
C LYS A 6 20.13 -2.65 -2.93
N GLU A 7 19.82 -2.29 -4.16
CA GLU A 7 19.20 -1.02 -4.52
C GLU A 7 17.89 -0.90 -3.73
N LYS A 8 17.92 -0.11 -2.65
CA LYS A 8 16.73 0.24 -1.88
C LYS A 8 15.97 1.25 -2.72
N GLY A 9 15.19 0.75 -3.68
CA GLY A 9 14.35 1.57 -4.55
C GLY A 9 13.59 2.58 -3.71
N GLU A 10 13.80 3.85 -4.01
CA GLU A 10 13.16 4.96 -3.33
C GLU A 10 11.64 4.77 -3.44
N MET A 11 10.96 4.48 -2.32
CA MET A 11 9.53 4.20 -2.32
C MET A 11 8.76 5.52 -2.51
N LYS A 12 8.66 5.94 -3.77
CA LYS A 12 7.96 7.15 -4.19
C LYS A 12 6.58 6.81 -4.71
N CYS A 13 5.62 7.68 -4.41
CA CYS A 13 4.28 7.61 -4.93
C CYS A 13 4.29 7.83 -6.44
N ALA A 14 3.68 6.92 -7.20
CA ALA A 14 3.56 7.05 -8.65
C ALA A 14 2.64 8.21 -9.06
N ILE A 15 1.78 8.70 -8.14
CA ILE A 15 0.82 9.78 -8.41
C ILE A 15 1.44 11.16 -8.17
N CYS A 16 2.19 11.35 -7.08
CA CYS A 16 2.68 12.68 -6.69
C CYS A 16 4.19 12.76 -6.39
N GLY A 17 4.92 11.65 -6.47
CA GLY A 17 6.35 11.58 -6.14
C GLY A 17 6.69 11.64 -4.65
N GLY A 18 5.70 11.78 -3.76
CA GLY A 18 5.88 11.82 -2.30
C GLY A 18 6.36 10.50 -1.70
N HIS A 19 6.84 10.53 -0.46
CA HIS A 19 7.30 9.33 0.26
C HIS A 19 6.14 8.38 0.55
N LEU A 20 6.40 7.08 0.41
CA LEU A 20 5.49 6.01 0.80
C LEU A 20 5.96 5.37 2.11
N GLU A 21 5.04 5.29 3.06
CA GLU A 21 5.23 4.65 4.36
C GLU A 21 4.51 3.29 4.38
N GLU A 22 5.18 2.23 4.84
CA GLU A 22 4.54 0.94 5.08
C GLU A 22 3.76 0.98 6.39
N LYS A 23 2.42 0.83 6.32
CA LYS A 23 1.55 0.79 7.50
C LYS A 23 0.28 -0.01 7.28
N ALA A 24 -0.34 -0.40 8.39
CA ALA A 24 -1.69 -0.95 8.38
C ALA A 24 -2.71 0.19 8.18
N THR A 25 -3.69 -0.02 7.30
CA THR A 25 -4.71 0.99 6.98
C THR A 25 -6.10 0.35 6.86
N LYS A 26 -7.12 1.19 6.84
CA LYS A 26 -8.50 0.76 6.58
C LYS A 26 -8.75 0.72 5.06
N LEU A 27 -9.41 -0.32 4.61
CA LEU A 27 -9.91 -0.45 3.24
C LEU A 27 -11.43 -0.46 3.25
N GLU A 28 -12.01 0.43 2.46
CA GLU A 28 -13.45 0.57 2.27
C GLU A 28 -13.82 -0.04 0.92
N VAL A 29 -14.68 -1.06 0.94
CA VAL A 29 -15.12 -1.77 -0.27
C VAL A 29 -16.64 -1.80 -0.30
N TRP A 30 -17.23 -1.48 -1.45
CA TRP A 30 -18.65 -1.62 -1.67
C TRP A 30 -18.93 -2.96 -2.36
N VAL A 31 -19.73 -3.81 -1.71
CA VAL A 31 -20.15 -5.12 -2.23
C VAL A 31 -21.67 -5.22 -2.09
N ASP A 32 -22.37 -5.48 -3.19
CA ASP A 32 -23.84 -5.61 -3.22
C ASP A 32 -24.59 -4.46 -2.51
N GLY A 33 -24.12 -3.23 -2.70
CA GLY A 33 -24.71 -2.03 -2.09
C GLY A 33 -24.45 -1.89 -0.58
N LYS A 34 -23.59 -2.73 0.00
CA LYS A 34 -23.15 -2.65 1.39
C LYS A 34 -21.71 -2.17 1.46
N LEU A 35 -21.43 -1.29 2.42
CA LEU A 35 -20.08 -0.85 2.74
C LEU A 35 -19.43 -1.86 3.71
N LEU A 36 -18.33 -2.48 3.29
CA LEU A 36 -17.46 -3.27 4.14
C LEU A 36 -16.22 -2.43 4.48
N ILE A 37 -15.87 -2.40 5.76
CA ILE A 37 -14.64 -1.76 6.25
C ILE A 37 -13.73 -2.88 6.74
N ILE A 38 -12.60 -3.06 6.07
CA ILE A 38 -11.56 -4.01 6.45
C ILE A 38 -10.49 -3.23 7.20
N GLU A 39 -10.30 -3.57 8.47
CA GLU A 39 -9.26 -2.95 9.32
C GLU A 39 -7.91 -3.67 9.16
N ASP A 40 -6.85 -2.99 9.58
CA ASP A 40 -5.48 -3.51 9.65
C ASP A 40 -4.90 -4.09 8.34
N VAL A 41 -5.30 -3.54 7.18
CA VAL A 41 -4.81 -3.99 5.87
C VAL A 41 -3.40 -3.48 5.64
N PRO A 42 -2.39 -4.35 5.44
CA PRO A 42 -1.02 -3.91 5.18
C PRO A 42 -0.91 -3.21 3.82
N ALA A 43 -0.44 -1.97 3.81
CA ALA A 43 -0.29 -1.16 2.61
C ALA A 43 0.93 -0.25 2.67
N ARG A 44 1.34 0.27 1.51
CA ARG A 44 2.18 1.45 1.41
C ARG A 44 1.30 2.66 1.19
N VAL A 45 1.39 3.66 2.06
CA VAL A 45 0.54 4.85 2.00
C VAL A 45 1.41 6.07 1.76
N CYS A 46 1.03 6.88 0.78
CA CYS A 46 1.70 8.15 0.56
C CYS A 46 1.38 9.14 1.70
N GLU A 47 2.42 9.66 2.33
CA GLU A 47 2.26 10.66 3.41
C GLU A 47 1.72 12.00 2.92
N ASN A 48 1.88 12.30 1.62
CA ASN A 48 1.48 13.58 1.04
C ASN A 48 0.06 13.57 0.45
N CYS A 49 -0.30 12.54 -0.32
CA CYS A 49 -1.60 12.48 -1.03
C CYS A 49 -2.55 11.39 -0.54
N GLY A 50 -2.09 10.50 0.37
CA GLY A 50 -2.93 9.42 0.91
C GLY A 50 -3.09 8.20 0.00
N GLU A 51 -2.49 8.19 -1.19
CA GLU A 51 -2.55 7.04 -2.12
C GLU A 51 -2.09 5.75 -1.44
N LYS A 52 -2.84 4.64 -1.63
CA LYS A 52 -2.62 3.36 -0.95
C LYS A 52 -2.25 2.28 -1.98
N TYR A 53 -1.07 1.69 -1.82
CA TYR A 53 -0.60 0.58 -2.64
C TYR A 53 -0.65 -0.72 -1.83
N PHE A 54 -1.38 -1.69 -2.36
CA PHE A 54 -1.47 -3.03 -1.80
C PHE A 54 -0.59 -4.00 -2.61
N SER A 55 0.08 -4.91 -1.92
CA SER A 55 0.84 -5.96 -2.61
C SER A 55 -0.12 -6.94 -3.30
N ALA A 56 0.33 -7.63 -4.35
CA ALA A 56 -0.48 -8.67 -5.01
C ALA A 56 -0.98 -9.74 -4.04
N LYS A 57 -0.21 -10.05 -2.99
CA LYS A 57 -0.61 -10.98 -1.91
C LYS A 57 -1.79 -10.43 -1.09
N VAL A 58 -1.81 -9.13 -0.82
CA VAL A 58 -2.90 -8.48 -0.08
C VAL A 58 -4.13 -8.37 -0.96
N SER A 59 -3.98 -7.93 -2.21
CA SER A 59 -5.09 -7.85 -3.18
C SER A 59 -5.78 -9.20 -3.38
N LYS A 60 -5.03 -10.30 -3.52
CA LYS A 60 -5.59 -11.65 -3.65
C LYS A 60 -6.41 -12.12 -2.43
N GLN A 61 -6.21 -11.53 -1.26
CA GLN A 61 -7.02 -11.86 -0.07
C GLN A 61 -8.31 -11.04 0.00
N ILE A 62 -8.40 -9.97 -0.80
CA ILE A 62 -9.56 -9.08 -0.85
C ILE A 62 -10.49 -9.45 -2.02
N ASP A 63 -9.91 -9.89 -3.15
CA ASP A 63 -10.64 -10.41 -4.33
C ASP A 63 -11.58 -11.58 -3.99
#